data_AF-A0A7G7MIK0-F1
#
_entry.id   AF-A0A7G7MIK0-F1
#
_cell.length_a   1.000
_cell.length_b   1.000
_cell.length_c   1.000
_cell.angle_alpha   90.00
_cell.angle_beta   90.00
_cell.angle_gamma   90.00
#
_symmetry.space_group_name_H-M   'P 1'
#
loop_
_entity.id
_entity.type
_entity.pdbx_description
1 polymer ?
#
loop_
_entity_poly.entity_id
_entity_poly.type
_entity_poly.pdbx_seq_one_letter_code
_entity_poly.pdbx_strand_id
1 'polypeptide(L)'
;MSRPTAREIADLTARLRQLSTPGRHADPDELAAFLDDKHALLDRIAAAERGSAAGEDVGHRAAVDRFVALGSDRARAEAMVSEFTNDRHDVHAPAQGDRAGCLVEHEPESTRREQLALWHTDDQAAADSTDAQEETSDADGR
;
A
#
# COMPACT_ATOMS: atom_id res chain seq x y z
N MET A 1 4.97 8.12 -22.18
CA MET A 1 4.97 7.05 -21.17
C MET A 1 3.60 7.04 -20.52
N SER A 2 2.82 5.97 -20.65
CA SER A 2 1.45 5.92 -20.13
C SER A 2 1.45 5.60 -18.63
N ARG A 3 0.54 6.25 -17.88
CA ARG A 3 0.33 5.95 -16.46
C ARG A 3 -0.15 4.50 -16.32
N PRO A 4 0.42 3.72 -15.40
CA PRO A 4 -0.05 2.36 -15.18
C PRO A 4 -1.49 2.35 -14.65
N THR A 5 -2.23 1.35 -15.09
CA THR A 5 -3.65 1.17 -14.80
C THR A 5 -3.85 0.34 -13.53
N ALA A 6 -5.01 0.51 -12.87
CA ALA A 6 -5.38 -0.33 -11.73
C ALA A 6 -5.43 -1.82 -12.09
N ARG A 7 -5.75 -2.16 -13.35
CA ARG A 7 -5.74 -3.53 -13.86
C ARG A 7 -4.33 -4.13 -13.85
N GLU A 8 -3.33 -3.40 -14.35
CA GLU A 8 -1.93 -3.85 -14.33
C GLU A 8 -1.43 -4.10 -12.89
N ILE A 9 -1.82 -3.25 -11.94
CA ILE A 9 -1.49 -3.42 -10.52
C ILE A 9 -2.18 -4.68 -9.96
N ALA A 10 -3.45 -4.89 -10.28
CA ALA A 10 -4.21 -6.05 -9.84
C ALA A 10 -3.63 -7.36 -10.41
N ASP A 11 -3.25 -7.36 -11.68
CA ASP A 11 -2.63 -8.51 -12.36
C ASP A 11 -1.27 -8.85 -11.72
N LEU A 12 -0.43 -7.85 -11.44
CA LEU A 12 0.86 -8.08 -10.76
C LEU A 12 0.65 -8.60 -9.33
N THR A 13 -0.34 -8.08 -8.61
CA THR A 13 -0.69 -8.56 -7.25
C THR A 13 -1.23 -9.99 -7.27
N ALA A 14 -1.98 -10.37 -8.30
CA ALA A 14 -2.44 -11.75 -8.49
C ALA A 14 -1.27 -12.70 -8.74
N ARG A 15 -0.30 -12.31 -9.60
CA ARG A 15 0.93 -13.09 -9.83
C ARG A 15 1.76 -13.23 -8.55
N LEU A 16 1.88 -12.17 -7.76
CA LEU A 16 2.57 -12.24 -6.46
C LEU A 16 1.94 -13.29 -5.54
N ARG A 17 0.60 -13.31 -5.43
CA ARG A 17 -0.11 -14.32 -4.62
C ARG A 17 0.16 -15.75 -5.08
N GLN A 18 0.23 -15.97 -6.39
CA GLN A 18 0.57 -17.28 -6.95
C GLN A 18 2.02 -17.68 -6.66
N LEU A 19 2.97 -16.76 -6.77
CA LEU A 19 4.39 -17.01 -6.49
C LEU A 19 4.66 -17.23 -5.00
N SER A 20 3.92 -16.55 -4.14
CA SER A 20 4.01 -16.66 -2.67
C SER A 20 3.15 -17.78 -2.09
N THR A 21 2.59 -18.66 -2.92
CA THR A 21 1.79 -19.80 -2.44
C THR A 21 2.68 -20.73 -1.60
N PRO A 22 2.29 -21.05 -0.34
CA PRO A 22 3.09 -21.92 0.51
C PRO A 22 3.38 -23.28 -0.13
N GLY A 23 4.62 -23.75 0.01
CA GLY A 23 5.05 -25.02 -0.59
C GLY A 23 5.34 -24.97 -2.09
N ARG A 24 5.09 -23.84 -2.76
CA ARG A 24 5.55 -23.60 -4.13
C ARG A 24 6.97 -23.05 -4.11
N HIS A 25 7.90 -23.79 -4.70
CA HIS A 25 9.16 -23.21 -5.15
C HIS A 25 8.92 -22.60 -6.53
N ALA A 26 8.82 -21.26 -6.58
CA ALA A 26 8.83 -20.56 -7.86
C ALA A 26 10.18 -20.78 -8.55
N ASP A 27 10.13 -20.96 -9.86
CA ASP A 27 11.34 -21.04 -10.68
C ASP A 27 12.12 -19.72 -10.56
N PRO A 28 13.46 -19.74 -10.37
CA PRO A 28 14.27 -18.52 -10.35
C PRO A 28 14.07 -17.63 -11.59
N ASP A 29 13.83 -18.20 -12.76
CA ASP A 29 13.56 -17.43 -13.99
C ASP A 29 12.18 -16.75 -13.95
N GLU A 30 11.18 -17.42 -13.36
CA GLU A 30 9.84 -16.86 -13.13
C GLU A 30 9.90 -15.70 -12.13
N LEU A 31 10.71 -15.83 -11.09
CA LEU A 31 10.94 -14.79 -10.10
C LEU A 31 11.68 -13.58 -10.71
N ALA A 32 12.69 -13.83 -11.54
CA ALA A 32 13.42 -12.78 -12.24
C ALA A 32 12.49 -11.98 -13.16
N ALA A 33 11.68 -12.66 -13.98
CA ALA A 33 10.69 -12.01 -14.84
C ALA A 33 9.67 -11.19 -14.05
N PHE A 34 9.19 -11.71 -12.91
CA PHE A 34 8.30 -10.95 -12.03
C PHE A 34 8.93 -9.68 -11.47
N LEU A 35 10.21 -9.74 -11.07
CA LEU A 35 10.92 -8.57 -10.54
C LEU A 35 11.15 -7.51 -11.61
N ASP A 36 11.45 -7.90 -12.83
CA ASP A 36 11.57 -6.98 -13.97
C ASP A 36 10.23 -6.30 -14.27
N ASP A 37 9.14 -7.06 -14.33
CA ASP A 37 7.78 -6.53 -14.49
C ASP A 37 7.42 -5.54 -13.37
N LYS A 38 7.80 -5.85 -12.12
CA LYS A 38 7.59 -4.97 -10.96
C LYS A 38 8.39 -3.68 -11.09
N HIS A 39 9.67 -3.75 -11.45
CA HIS A 39 10.50 -2.55 -11.61
C HIS A 39 10.00 -1.66 -12.75
N ALA A 40 9.66 -2.25 -13.90
CA ALA A 40 9.08 -1.50 -15.02
C ALA A 40 7.76 -0.81 -14.64
N LEU A 41 6.94 -1.42 -13.77
CA LEU A 41 5.75 -0.79 -13.23
C LEU A 41 6.08 0.40 -12.32
N LEU A 42 7.02 0.22 -11.39
CA LEU A 42 7.45 1.25 -10.45
C LEU A 42 8.08 2.45 -11.16
N ASP A 43 8.89 2.22 -12.19
CA ASP A 43 9.50 3.27 -13.01
C ASP A 43 8.43 4.13 -13.71
N ARG A 44 7.36 3.49 -14.21
CA ARG A 44 6.23 4.20 -14.81
C ARG A 44 5.40 4.98 -13.79
N ILE A 45 5.21 4.46 -12.58
CA ILE A 45 4.55 5.19 -11.48
C ILE A 45 5.38 6.43 -11.12
N ALA A 46 6.67 6.27 -10.87
CA ALA A 46 7.55 7.37 -10.51
C ALA A 46 7.65 8.42 -11.63
N ALA A 47 7.64 7.99 -12.90
CA ALA A 47 7.58 8.91 -14.03
C ALA A 47 6.25 9.68 -14.11
N ALA A 48 5.12 9.01 -13.81
CA ALA A 48 3.81 9.64 -13.77
C ALA A 48 3.69 10.65 -12.62
N GLU A 49 4.26 10.34 -11.45
CA GLU A 49 4.29 11.25 -10.29
C GLU A 49 5.15 12.49 -10.56
N ARG A 50 6.35 12.32 -11.15
CA ARG A 50 7.17 13.46 -11.60
C ARG A 50 6.44 14.34 -12.62
N GLY A 51 5.65 13.74 -13.52
CA GLY A 51 4.82 14.47 -14.46
C GLY A 51 3.63 15.19 -13.79
N SER A 52 3.10 14.62 -12.70
CA SER A 52 2.02 15.22 -11.91
C SER A 52 2.51 16.42 -11.10
N ALA A 53 3.70 16.34 -10.49
CA ALA A 53 4.31 17.45 -9.75
C ALA A 53 4.50 18.71 -10.62
N ALA A 54 4.88 18.55 -11.89
CA ALA A 54 4.96 19.67 -12.83
C ALA A 54 3.58 20.30 -13.15
N GLY A 55 2.50 19.52 -13.09
CA GLY A 55 1.12 20.04 -13.19
C GLY A 55 0.64 20.69 -11.90
N GLU A 56 1.15 20.23 -10.76
CA GLU A 56 0.88 20.77 -9.43
C GLU A 56 1.54 22.14 -9.24
N ASP A 57 2.75 22.35 -9.79
CA ASP A 57 3.40 23.66 -9.88
C ASP A 57 2.57 24.67 -10.71
N VAL A 58 1.95 24.20 -11.79
CA VAL A 58 1.03 25.02 -12.60
C VAL A 58 -0.24 25.34 -11.81
N GLY A 59 -0.75 24.38 -11.02
CA GLY A 59 -1.87 24.59 -10.09
C GLY A 59 -1.55 25.57 -8.96
N HIS A 60 -0.36 25.46 -8.37
CA HIS A 60 0.14 26.34 -7.32
C HIS A 60 0.24 27.78 -7.83
N ARG A 61 0.89 27.97 -8.99
CA ARG A 61 1.01 29.29 -9.62
C ARG A 61 -0.36 29.89 -9.97
N ALA A 62 -1.26 29.10 -10.56
CA ALA A 62 -2.60 29.56 -10.90
C ALA A 62 -3.43 29.92 -9.66
N ALA A 63 -3.26 29.18 -8.55
CA ALA A 63 -3.91 29.48 -7.27
C ALA A 63 -3.39 30.81 -6.68
N VAL A 64 -2.08 31.02 -6.69
CA VAL A 64 -1.46 32.29 -6.26
C VAL A 64 -1.96 33.46 -7.11
N ASP A 65 -1.96 33.32 -8.43
CA ASP A 65 -2.44 34.35 -9.37
C ASP A 65 -3.91 34.72 -9.09
N ARG A 66 -4.74 33.74 -8.71
CA ARG A 66 -6.14 33.97 -8.32
C ARG A 66 -6.27 34.76 -7.03
N PHE A 67 -5.46 34.47 -6.01
CA PHE A 67 -5.47 35.24 -4.76
C PHE A 67 -5.00 36.68 -4.96
N VAL A 68 -4.00 36.88 -5.82
CA VAL A 68 -3.55 38.23 -6.21
C VAL A 68 -4.65 38.98 -6.96
N ALA A 69 -5.36 38.33 -7.88
CA ALA A 69 -6.50 38.93 -8.58
C ALA A 69 -7.67 39.32 -7.64
N LEU A 70 -7.78 38.65 -6.49
CA LEU A 70 -8.75 38.98 -5.42
C LEU A 70 -8.25 40.09 -4.48
N GLY A 71 -7.09 40.68 -4.75
CA GLY A 71 -6.52 41.79 -3.98
C GLY A 71 -5.59 41.38 -2.84
N SER A 72 -5.17 40.11 -2.77
CA SER A 72 -4.14 39.69 -1.82
C SER A 72 -2.75 40.10 -2.31
N ASP A 73 -1.87 40.46 -1.39
CA ASP A 73 -0.45 40.58 -1.70
C ASP A 73 0.12 39.22 -2.14
N ARG A 74 1.08 39.23 -3.07
CA ARG A 74 1.62 38.01 -3.67
C ARG A 74 2.36 37.14 -2.66
N ALA A 75 3.17 37.71 -1.77
CA ALA A 75 3.89 36.92 -0.77
C ALA A 75 2.92 36.27 0.22
N ARG A 76 1.83 36.97 0.55
CA ARG A 76 0.75 36.43 1.38
C ARG A 76 -0.03 35.32 0.67
N ALA A 77 -0.33 35.49 -0.62
CA ALA A 77 -0.99 34.48 -1.44
C ALA A 77 -0.15 33.21 -1.57
N GLU A 78 1.16 33.34 -1.80
CA GLU A 78 2.10 32.22 -1.83
C GLU A 78 2.14 31.47 -0.50
N ALA A 79 2.24 32.19 0.62
CA ALA A 79 2.22 31.58 1.95
C ALA A 79 0.92 30.79 2.21
N MET A 80 -0.25 31.35 1.86
CA MET A 80 -1.54 30.68 2.05
C MET A 80 -1.70 29.42 1.19
N VAL A 81 -1.23 29.45 -0.06
CA VAL A 81 -1.30 28.28 -0.94
C VAL A 81 -0.31 27.21 -0.49
N SER A 82 0.91 27.60 -0.09
CA SER A 82 1.92 26.69 0.45
C SER A 82 1.48 26.01 1.75
N GLU A 83 0.85 26.75 2.67
CA GLU A 83 0.28 26.18 3.89
C GLU A 83 -0.79 25.13 3.57
N PHE A 84 -1.72 25.46 2.67
CA PHE A 84 -2.78 24.55 2.26
C PHE A 84 -2.28 23.29 1.53
N THR A 85 -1.26 23.41 0.68
CA THR A 85 -0.70 22.25 -0.03
C THR A 85 0.13 21.36 0.88
N ASN A 86 0.90 21.94 1.81
CA ASN A 86 1.73 21.18 2.75
C ASN A 86 0.88 20.43 3.79
N ASP A 87 -0.18 21.05 4.32
CA ASP A 87 -1.09 20.40 5.29
C ASP A 87 -1.78 19.16 4.69
N ARG A 88 -1.97 19.15 3.37
CA ARG A 88 -2.55 18.01 2.64
C ARG A 88 -1.56 16.86 2.39
N HIS A 89 -0.25 17.12 2.49
CA HIS A 89 0.80 16.11 2.30
C HIS A 89 1.16 15.35 3.60
N ASP A 90 0.78 15.87 4.78
CA ASP A 90 1.04 15.22 6.07
C ASP A 90 0.13 14.01 6.36
N VAL A 91 -0.93 13.78 5.57
CA VAL A 91 -1.87 12.68 5.81
C VAL A 91 -1.38 11.32 5.27
N HIS A 92 -0.22 11.23 4.60
CA HIS A 92 0.22 9.96 3.97
C HIS A 92 1.73 9.65 3.98
N ALA A 93 2.54 10.27 4.83
CA ALA A 93 3.94 9.87 4.98
C ALA A 93 4.15 8.98 6.22
N PRO A 94 4.22 7.62 6.11
CA PRO A 94 5.00 6.89 7.09
C PRO A 94 6.45 7.35 6.93
N ALA A 95 6.96 8.04 7.94
CA ALA A 95 8.32 8.56 8.03
C ALA A 95 9.36 7.60 7.42
N GLN A 96 9.81 7.91 6.20
CA GLN A 96 10.99 7.29 5.60
C GLN A 96 12.13 8.30 5.64
N GLY A 97 13.08 8.04 6.53
CA GLY A 97 14.43 8.59 6.40
C GLY A 97 14.97 9.34 7.60
N ASP A 98 15.24 8.63 8.70
CA ASP A 98 16.54 8.80 9.37
C ASP A 98 16.95 7.53 10.13
N ARG A 99 17.63 6.62 9.43
CA ARG A 99 18.40 5.54 10.06
C ARG A 99 19.64 5.26 9.22
N ALA A 100 20.52 6.25 9.18
CA ALA A 100 21.93 5.95 9.07
C ALA A 100 22.33 5.16 10.34
N GLY A 101 22.58 3.87 10.21
CA GLY A 101 23.23 3.05 11.24
C GLY A 101 22.38 2.71 12.45
N CYS A 102 21.45 1.76 12.32
CA CYS A 102 21.07 0.94 13.46
C CYS A 102 21.02 -0.51 13.00
N LEU A 103 21.91 -1.31 13.56
CA LEU A 103 21.92 -2.77 13.48
C LEU A 103 20.49 -3.25 13.71
N VAL A 104 19.87 -3.87 12.71
CA VAL A 104 18.64 -4.63 12.94
C VAL A 104 19.09 -5.81 13.79
N GLU A 105 18.98 -5.66 15.10
CA GLU A 105 18.98 -6.80 16.01
C GLU A 105 17.87 -7.69 15.50
N HIS A 106 18.31 -8.80 14.90
CA HIS A 106 17.46 -9.79 14.28
C HIS A 106 16.52 -10.28 15.38
N GLU A 107 15.24 -9.88 15.33
CA GLU A 107 14.20 -10.42 16.21
C GLU A 107 14.41 -11.94 16.27
N PRO A 108 14.63 -12.51 17.46
CA PRO A 108 15.00 -13.90 17.55
C PRO A 108 13.86 -14.71 16.94
N GLU A 109 14.21 -15.71 16.13
CA GLU A 109 13.25 -16.49 15.34
C GLU A 109 12.10 -17.06 16.20
N SER A 110 12.34 -17.23 17.50
CA SER A 110 11.34 -17.54 18.52
C SER A 110 10.21 -16.52 18.60
N THR A 111 10.49 -15.21 18.65
CA THR A 111 9.43 -14.19 18.74
C THR A 111 8.57 -14.17 17.48
N ARG A 112 9.19 -14.32 16.32
CA ARG A 112 8.47 -14.42 15.04
C ARG A 112 7.57 -15.65 15.00
N ARG A 113 8.04 -16.79 15.51
CA ARG A 113 7.26 -18.04 15.57
C ARG A 113 6.10 -17.94 16.57
N GLU A 114 6.31 -17.30 17.71
CA GLU A 114 5.26 -17.06 18.71
C GLU A 114 4.17 -16.11 18.19
N GLN A 115 4.54 -15.05 17.47
CA GLN A 115 3.58 -14.16 16.83
C GLN A 115 2.77 -14.86 15.73
N LEU A 116 3.40 -15.73 14.94
CA LEU A 116 2.71 -16.54 13.93
C LEU A 116 1.74 -17.55 14.58
N ALA A 117 2.12 -18.17 15.70
CA ALA A 117 1.24 -19.08 16.44
C ALA A 117 0.02 -18.34 17.01
N LEU A 118 0.20 -17.11 17.49
CA LEU A 118 -0.89 -16.30 18.02
C LEU A 118 -1.92 -15.93 16.92
N TRP A 119 -1.45 -15.52 15.73
CA TRP A 119 -2.35 -15.22 14.61
C TRP A 119 -3.10 -16.44 14.07
N HIS A 120 -2.44 -17.61 13.99
CA HIS A 120 -3.13 -18.83 13.56
C HIS A 120 -4.18 -19.33 14.56
N THR A 121 -4.04 -18.98 15.84
CA THR A 121 -5.03 -19.34 16.87
C THR A 121 -6.30 -18.49 16.76
N ASP A 122 -6.18 -17.22 16.38
CA ASP A 122 -7.31 -16.29 16.22
C ASP A 122 -8.19 -16.65 14.99
N ASP A 123 -7.56 -17.10 13.90
CA ASP A 123 -8.27 -17.59 12.70
C ASP A 123 -9.01 -18.92 12.97
N GLN A 124 -8.49 -19.80 13.84
CA GLN A 124 -9.17 -21.05 14.17
C GLN A 124 -10.37 -20.85 15.11
N ALA A 125 -10.33 -19.86 16.00
CA ALA A 125 -11.46 -19.51 16.87
C ALA A 125 -12.65 -18.96 16.06
N ALA A 126 -12.41 -18.29 14.93
CA ALA A 126 -13.45 -17.80 14.03
C ALA A 126 -14.12 -18.92 13.21
N ALA A 127 -13.40 -20.01 12.91
CA ALA A 127 -13.92 -21.14 12.12
C ALA A 127 -14.76 -22.14 12.96
N ASP A 128 -14.48 -22.28 14.26
CA ASP A 128 -15.18 -23.24 15.15
C ASP A 128 -16.53 -22.72 15.67
N SER A 129 -16.91 -21.49 15.31
CA SER A 129 -18.17 -20.87 15.75
C SER A 129 -19.38 -21.21 14.87
N THR A 130 -19.21 -22.01 13.80
CA THR A 130 -20.25 -22.25 12.77
C THR A 130 -20.53 -23.74 12.51
N ASP A 131 -20.44 -24.60 13.52
CA ASP A 131 -20.98 -25.98 13.38
C ASP A 131 -21.51 -26.53 14.71
N ALA A 132 -22.68 -26.03 15.14
CA ALA A 132 -23.42 -26.61 16.27
C ALA A 132 -24.93 -26.32 16.20
N GLN A 133 -25.57 -26.44 15.03
CA GLN A 133 -27.05 -26.49 14.96
C GLN A 133 -27.52 -27.26 13.71
N GLU A 134 -27.53 -28.58 13.75
CA GLU A 134 -28.61 -29.37 13.13
C GLU A 134 -28.58 -30.83 13.64
N GLU A 135 -29.75 -31.48 13.60
CA GLU A 135 -30.03 -32.86 14.02
C GLU A 135 -30.30 -33.14 15.51
N THR A 136 -31.45 -32.64 15.98
CA THR A 136 -32.36 -33.50 16.77
C THR A 136 -33.72 -33.52 16.11
N SER A 137 -33.81 -34.20 14.97
CA SER A 137 -35.09 -34.63 14.40
C SER A 137 -35.04 -36.16 14.28
N ASP A 138 -36.19 -36.79 14.53
CA ASP A 138 -36.50 -38.21 14.42
C ASP A 138 -36.11 -39.15 15.57
N ALA A 139 -37.10 -39.40 16.44
CA ALA A 139 -37.37 -40.72 16.99
C ALA A 139 -38.87 -40.85 17.35
N ASP A 140 -39.71 -41.04 16.34
CA ASP A 140 -41.01 -41.72 16.50
C ASP A 140 -40.84 -43.20 16.17
N GLY A 141 -41.38 -44.08 17.02
CA GLY A 141 -41.52 -45.51 16.75
C GLY A 141 -40.96 -46.45 17.81
N ARG A 142 -41.73 -46.76 18.86
CA ARG A 142 -42.57 -47.98 18.91
C ARG A 142 -43.31 -48.13 20.24
#